data_AF-A0AAW8TJI9-F1
#
_entry.id   AF-A0AAW8TJI9-F1
#
_cell.length_a   1.000
_cell.length_b   1.000
_cell.length_c   1.000
_cell.angle_alpha   90.00
_cell.angle_beta   90.00
_cell.angle_gamma   90.00
#
_symmetry.space_group_name_H-M   'P 1'
#
loop_
_entity.id
_entity.type
_entity.pdbx_description
1 polymer ?
#
loop_
_entity_poly.entity_id
_entity_poly.type
_entity_poly.pdbx_seq_one_letter_code
_entity_poly.pdbx_strand_id
1 'polypeptide(L)' 'MEENITIEYVKEWIEKHKLSKGSFDRIMRDLIYNCGHNEIDNPYLRDWLIKNTQKFQDLLPVEL' A
#
# COMPACT_ATOMS: atom_id res chain seq x y z
N MET A 1 10.93 17.15 -7.14
CA MET A 1 11.47 16.50 -5.94
C MET A 1 10.89 15.10 -5.91
N GLU A 2 11.71 14.07 -5.84
CA GLU A 2 11.19 12.71 -5.59
C GLU A 2 10.82 12.65 -4.10
N GLU A 3 9.52 12.66 -3.77
CA GLU A 3 9.09 12.31 -2.43
C GLU A 3 9.37 10.82 -2.24
N ASN A 4 10.45 10.51 -1.52
CA ASN A 4 10.75 9.14 -1.13
C ASN A 4 9.77 8.70 -0.05
N ILE A 5 8.82 7.84 -0.42
CA ILE A 5 7.94 7.15 0.52
C ILE A 5 8.78 6.33 1.49
N THR A 6 8.65 6.65 2.79
CA THR A 6 9.33 5.93 3.85
C THR A 6 8.53 4.71 4.29
N ILE A 7 9.19 3.75 4.94
CA ILE A 7 8.49 2.59 5.53
C ILE A 7 7.46 3.06 6.58
N GLU A 8 7.79 4.10 7.35
CA GLU A 8 6.91 4.61 8.40
C GLU A 8 5.63 5.20 7.82
N TYR A 9 5.74 5.97 6.73
CA TYR A 9 4.58 6.46 6.00
C TYR A 9 3.67 5.31 5.53
N VAL A 10 4.25 4.22 5.03
CA VAL A 10 3.48 3.05 4.59
C VAL A 10 2.77 2.37 5.77
N LYS A 11 3.41 2.29 6.95
CA LYS A 11 2.78 1.75 8.16
C LYS A 11 1.63 2.61 8.65
N GLU A 12 1.82 3.93 8.72
CA GLU A 12 0.77 4.87 9.08
C GLU A 12 -0.41 4.78 8.10
N TRP A 13 -0.12 4.62 6.81
CA TRP A 13 -1.13 4.39 5.79
C TRP A 13 -1.89 3.08 6.02
N ILE A 14 -1.18 1.96 6.27
CA ILE A 14 -1.78 0.66 6.62
C ILE A 14 -2.72 0.78 7.83
N GLU A 15 -2.27 1.44 8.89
CA GLU A 15 -3.04 1.62 10.12
C GLU A 15 -4.28 2.49 9.90
N LYS A 16 -4.11 3.65 9.25
CA LYS A 16 -5.22 4.57 8.91
C LYS A 16 -6.33 3.87 8.12
N HIS A 17 -5.96 2.98 7.21
CA HIS A 17 -6.89 2.27 6.32
C HIS A 17 -7.31 0.90 6.86
N LYS A 18 -6.82 0.53 8.06
CA LYS A 18 -7.07 -0.77 8.70
C LYS A 18 -6.78 -1.94 7.77
N LEU A 19 -5.67 -1.87 7.04
CA LEU A 19 -5.28 -2.92 6.10
C LEU A 19 -4.69 -4.10 6.85
N SER A 20 -4.97 -5.28 6.33
CA SER A 20 -4.49 -6.57 6.83
C SER A 20 -3.90 -7.39 5.70
N LYS A 21 -3.30 -8.55 6.01
CA LYS A 21 -2.88 -9.55 5.00
C LYS A 21 -4.02 -9.89 4.03
N GLY A 22 -5.28 -9.93 4.50
CA GLY A 22 -6.46 -10.16 3.64
C GLY A 22 -6.75 -9.02 2.67
N SER A 23 -6.25 -7.82 2.91
CA SER A 23 -6.38 -6.67 2.00
C SER A 23 -5.39 -6.71 0.84
N PHE A 24 -4.33 -7.52 0.90
CA PHE A 24 -3.22 -7.50 -0.06
C PHE A 24 -3.70 -7.67 -1.51
N ASP A 25 -4.45 -8.73 -1.80
CA ASP A 25 -4.91 -9.03 -3.16
C ASP A 25 -5.80 -7.92 -3.72
N ARG A 26 -6.65 -7.32 -2.87
CA ARG A 26 -7.48 -6.17 -3.25
C ARG A 26 -6.62 -4.97 -3.61
N ILE A 27 -5.65 -4.60 -2.77
CA ILE A 27 -4.76 -3.46 -3.03
C ILE A 27 -3.93 -3.68 -4.29
N MET A 28 -3.39 -4.88 -4.51
CA MET A 28 -2.62 -5.20 -5.72
C MET A 28 -3.50 -5.16 -6.97
N ARG A 29 -4.75 -5.63 -6.87
CA ARG A 29 -5.72 -5.52 -7.96
C ARG A 29 -6.03 -4.05 -8.27
N ASP A 30 -6.26 -3.24 -7.24
CA ASP A 30 -6.58 -1.82 -7.39
C ASP A 30 -5.42 -1.03 -8.02
N LEU A 31 -4.17 -1.38 -7.67
CA LEU A 31 -2.95 -0.85 -8.30
C LEU A 31 -2.86 -1.19 -9.80
N ILE A 32 -3.13 -2.44 -10.19
CA ILE A 32 -3.00 -2.92 -11.58
C ILE A 32 -4.07 -2.31 -12.47
N TYR A 33 -5.32 -2.32 -12.00
CA TYR A 33 -6.46 -1.87 -12.81
C TYR A 33 -6.72 -0.37 -12.68
N ASN A 34 -5.95 0.35 -11.84
CA ASN A 34 -6.17 1.75 -11.51
C ASN A 34 -7.63 2.02 -11.09
N CYS A 35 -8.19 1.06 -10.36
CA CYS A 35 -9.58 1.03 -9.93
C CYS A 35 -9.57 0.95 -8.41
N GLY A 36 -10.18 1.88 -7.69
CA GLY A 36 -10.23 1.82 -6.22
C GLY A 36 -9.52 2.97 -5.53
N HIS A 37 -10.36 3.96 -5.16
CA HIS A 37 -10.22 4.91 -4.06
C HIS A 37 -9.10 5.97 -4.07
N ASN A 38 -9.56 7.18 -3.71
CA ASN A 38 -8.88 8.48 -3.52
C ASN A 38 -7.54 8.49 -2.74
N GLU A 39 -7.11 7.38 -2.15
CA GLU A 39 -5.95 7.33 -1.24
C GLU A 39 -4.72 6.63 -1.86
N ILE A 40 -4.89 5.75 -2.86
CA ILE A 40 -3.78 5.20 -3.69
C ILE A 40 -3.46 6.14 -4.86
N ASP A 41 -4.23 7.21 -5.04
CA ASP A 41 -3.97 8.26 -6.04
C ASP A 41 -2.65 9.01 -5.81
N ASN A 42 -2.01 8.83 -4.65
CA ASN A 42 -0.64 9.28 -4.46
C ASN A 42 0.30 8.47 -5.38
N PRO A 43 0.87 9.09 -6.46
CA PRO A 43 1.69 8.39 -7.43
C PRO A 43 2.97 7.83 -6.81
N TYR A 44 3.50 8.46 -5.75
CA TYR A 44 4.70 7.99 -5.05
C TYR A 44 4.41 6.75 -4.22
N LEU A 45 3.25 6.70 -3.52
CA LEU A 45 2.83 5.52 -2.78
C LEU A 45 2.58 4.34 -3.74
N ARG A 46 1.89 4.60 -4.85
CA ARG A 46 1.66 3.60 -5.90
C ARG A 46 2.97 3.02 -6.43
N ASP A 47 3.91 3.86 -6.81
CA ASP A 47 5.23 3.42 -7.31
C ASP A 47 6.00 2.62 -6.25
N TRP A 48 5.95 3.07 -4.99
CA TRP A 48 6.57 2.35 -3.87
C TRP A 48 5.97 0.96 -3.69
N LEU A 49 4.63 0.84 -3.68
CA LEU A 49 3.93 -0.44 -3.51
C LEU A 49 4.28 -1.44 -4.62
N ILE A 50 4.34 -0.97 -5.88
CA ILE A 50 4.73 -1.79 -7.03
C ILE A 50 6.17 -2.29 -6.86
N LYS A 51 7.12 -1.38 -6.60
CA LYS A 51 8.54 -1.73 -6.44
C LYS A 51 8.84 -2.59 -5.22
N ASN A 52 8.02 -2.49 -4.17
CA ASN A 52 8.25 -3.12 -2.87
C ASN A 52 7.15 -4.13 -2.51
N THR A 53 6.52 -4.78 -3.50
CA THR A 53 5.36 -5.66 -3.31
C THR A 53 5.53 -6.67 -2.17
N GLN A 54 6.66 -7.40 -2.14
CA GLN A 54 6.92 -8.38 -1.08
C GLN A 54 7.02 -7.72 0.31
N LYS A 55 7.73 -6.60 0.39
CA LYS A 55 7.91 -5.86 1.64
C LYS A 55 6.60 -5.25 2.13
N PHE A 56 5.76 -4.75 1.22
CA PHE A 56 4.41 -4.32 1.56
C PHE A 56 3.60 -5.48 2.14
N GLN A 57 3.63 -6.64 1.50
CA GLN A 57 2.97 -7.83 2.02
C GLN A 57 3.44 -8.13 3.45
N ASP A 58 4.74 -8.07 3.72
CA ASP A 58 5.34 -8.35 5.03
C ASP A 58 4.96 -7.32 6.11
N LEU A 59 4.72 -6.07 5.73
CA LEU A 59 4.28 -5.01 6.64
C LEU A 59 2.81 -5.13 7.05
N LEU A 60 2.00 -5.85 6.29
CA LEU A 60 0.58 -6.01 6.60
C LEU A 60 0.41 -6.89 7.85
N PRO A 61 -0.40 -6.46 8.83
CA PRO A 61 -0.70 -7.27 10.00
C PRO A 61 -1.50 -8.52 9.62
N VAL A 62 -1.23 -9.62 10.32
CA VAL A 62 -2.08 -10.81 10.27
C VAL A 62 -3.39 -10.46 10.98
N GLU A 63 -4.53 -10.70 10.34
CA GLU A 63 -5.83 -10.61 11.02
C GLU A 63 -5.82 -11.55 12.23
N LEU A 64 -6.08 -11.00 13.41
CA LEU A 64 -6.30 -11.76 14.65
C LEU A 64 -7.71 -12.33 14.67
#